data_AF-A0A9P7VUR7-F1
#
_entry.id   AF-A0A9P7VUR7-F1
#
_cell.length_a   1.000
_cell.length_b   1.000
_cell.length_c   1.000
_cell.angle_alpha   90.00
_cell.angle_beta   90.00
_cell.angle_gamma   90.00
#
_symmetry.space_group_name_H-M   'P 1'
#
loop_
_entity.id
_entity.type
_entity.pdbx_description
1 polymer ?
#
loop_
_entity_poly.entity_id
_entity_poly.type
_entity_poly.pdbx_seq_one_letter_code
_entity_poly.pdbx_strand_id
1 'polypeptide(L)' 'GLDERFCSHVTEAEISPFFALSFLESTGRSRISCAAQDCGKTEGLKRCAWCRAVSYCSALCQKSDWKRHKLVCKKQ' A
#
# COMPACT_ATOMS: atom_id res chain seq x y z
N GLY A 1 28.08 -13.27 27.43
CA GLY A 1 26.77 -13.94 27.41
C GLY A 1 25.94 -13.32 28.51
N LEU A 2 24.68 -12.96 28.32
CA LEU A 2 23.63 -13.55 27.48
C LEU A 2 22.57 -12.44 27.21
N ASP A 3 22.20 -12.25 25.93
CA ASP A 3 20.82 -12.25 25.35
C ASP A 3 19.99 -10.96 25.58
N GLU A 4 19.57 -10.15 24.59
CA GLU A 4 18.80 -10.30 23.33
C GLU A 4 17.27 -10.47 23.51
N ARG A 5 16.56 -9.39 23.88
CA ARG A 5 15.26 -9.04 23.26
C ARG A 5 14.81 -7.60 23.57
N PHE A 6 15.15 -6.73 22.61
CA PHE A 6 14.84 -5.31 22.38
C PHE A 6 14.03 -4.53 23.43
N CYS A 7 14.71 -3.48 23.90
CA CYS A 7 14.52 -2.76 25.16
C CYS A 7 13.45 -1.66 25.08
N SER A 8 12.57 -1.71 26.07
CA SER A 8 11.74 -0.63 26.59
C SER A 8 12.59 0.47 27.23
N HIS A 9 12.89 1.57 26.53
CA HIS A 9 13.18 2.88 27.15
C HIS A 9 13.28 3.95 26.04
N VAL A 10 12.15 4.60 25.73
CA VAL A 10 12.18 5.93 25.10
C VAL A 10 12.26 6.92 26.26
N THR A 11 13.47 7.36 26.61
CA THR A 11 13.65 8.50 27.50
C THR A 11 13.64 9.77 26.66
N GLU A 12 12.59 10.55 26.91
CA GLU A 12 12.40 11.95 26.59
C GLU A 12 13.70 12.78 26.78
N ALA A 13 14.32 13.23 25.69
CA ALA A 13 15.09 14.48 25.51
C ALA A 13 15.99 14.40 24.26
N GLU A 14 16.03 15.48 23.48
CA GLU A 14 17.05 15.78 22.46
C GLU A 14 17.12 14.93 21.17
N ILE A 15 16.02 14.80 20.41
CA ILE A 15 16.15 14.53 18.97
C ILE A 15 15.68 15.78 18.23
N SER A 16 16.66 16.56 17.80
CA SER A 16 16.52 17.70 16.87
C SER A 16 15.40 17.45 15.86
N PRO A 17 14.57 18.45 15.52
CA PRO A 17 13.53 18.33 14.50
C PRO A 17 14.09 17.82 13.15
N PHE A 18 15.41 17.92 12.95
CA PHE A 18 16.12 17.47 11.77
C PHE A 18 16.32 15.93 11.70
N PHE A 19 16.49 15.23 12.83
CA PHE A 19 16.66 13.76 12.85
C PHE A 19 15.33 13.00 12.97
N ALA A 20 14.27 13.65 13.47
CA ALA A 20 12.93 13.06 13.56
C ALA A 20 12.27 12.82 12.19
N LEU A 21 12.72 13.52 11.15
CA LEU A 21 12.20 13.33 9.78
C LEU A 21 12.57 11.94 9.23
N SER A 22 13.73 11.39 9.58
CA SER A 22 14.12 10.03 9.14
C SER A 22 13.31 8.90 9.80
N PHE A 23 12.76 9.13 11.01
CA PHE A 23 11.97 8.11 11.71
C PHE A 23 10.50 8.08 11.26
N LEU A 24 9.95 9.22 10.83
CA LEU A 24 8.59 9.32 10.29
C LEU A 24 8.51 9.01 8.78
N GLU A 25 9.64 8.95 8.07
CA GLU A 25 9.68 8.60 6.64
C GLU A 25 9.27 7.14 6.34
N SER A 26 9.17 6.28 7.37
CA SER A 26 8.83 4.87 7.22
C SER A 26 7.34 4.52 7.35
N THR A 27 6.41 5.48 7.25
CA THR A 27 4.99 5.14 7.12
C THR A 27 4.64 4.71 5.68
N GLY A 28 4.98 3.45 5.37
CA GLY A 28 4.16 2.54 4.55
C GLY A 28 3.70 3.02 3.18
N ARG A 29 4.57 2.93 2.17
CA ARG A 29 4.12 2.94 0.76
C ARG A 29 3.43 1.60 0.48
N SER A 30 2.10 1.55 0.62
CA SER A 30 1.30 0.37 0.27
C SER A 30 1.58 -0.03 -1.17
N ARG A 31 2.20 -1.19 -1.39
CA ARG A 31 2.47 -1.74 -2.72
C ARG A 31 1.13 -1.88 -3.46
N ILE A 32 0.94 -1.10 -4.52
CA ILE A 32 -0.25 -1.20 -5.37
C ILE A 32 -0.13 -2.50 -6.17
N SER A 33 -1.14 -3.37 -6.09
CA SER A 33 -1.22 -4.63 -6.82
C SER A 33 -2.49 -4.71 -7.66
N CYS A 34 -2.54 -5.69 -8.56
CA CYS A 34 -3.75 -6.00 -9.32
C CYS A 34 -4.88 -6.43 -8.36
N ALA A 35 -6.06 -5.82 -8.51
CA ALA A 35 -7.23 -6.11 -7.68
C ALA A 35 -7.95 -7.44 -8.03
N ALA A 36 -7.56 -8.13 -9.11
CA ALA A 36 -8.13 -9.42 -9.45
C ALA A 36 -7.63 -10.52 -8.49
N GLN A 37 -8.55 -11.40 -8.07
CA GLN A 37 -8.31 -12.42 -7.03
C GLN A 37 -7.12 -13.37 -7.35
N ASP A 38 -6.83 -13.62 -8.63
CA ASP A 38 -5.79 -14.56 -9.05
C ASP A 38 -4.66 -13.95 -9.93
N CYS A 39 -4.48 -12.61 -9.96
CA CYS A 39 -3.36 -11.99 -10.73
C CYS A 39 -2.10 -11.77 -9.89
N GLY A 40 -2.21 -11.12 -8.72
CA GLY A 40 -1.07 -10.78 -7.84
C GLY A 40 0.00 -9.85 -8.43
N LYS A 41 -0.04 -9.53 -9.73
CA LYS A 41 0.95 -8.67 -10.38
C LYS A 41 0.96 -7.26 -9.79
N THR A 42 2.16 -6.71 -9.65
CA THR A 42 2.42 -5.35 -9.15
C THR A 42 2.87 -4.39 -10.26
N GLU A 43 3.18 -4.92 -11.44
CA GLU A 43 3.75 -4.19 -12.56
C GLU A 43 2.73 -3.98 -13.69
N GLY A 44 2.93 -2.93 -14.49
CA GLY A 44 2.07 -2.64 -15.64
C GLY A 44 0.60 -2.36 -15.29
N LEU A 45 0.35 -1.91 -14.06
CA LEU A 45 -0.99 -1.71 -13.54
C LEU A 45 -1.68 -0.50 -14.18
N LYS A 46 -2.90 -0.71 -14.67
CA LYS A 46 -3.77 0.33 -15.21
C LYS A 46 -4.91 0.59 -14.23
N ARG A 47 -5.05 1.84 -13.82
CA ARG A 47 -6.17 2.26 -12.96
C ARG A 47 -7.48 2.14 -13.71
N CYS A 48 -8.56 1.80 -12.99
CA CYS A 48 -9.90 1.88 -13.54
C CYS A 48 -10.16 3.31 -14.02
N ALA A 49 -10.56 3.47 -15.29
CA ALA A 49 -10.75 4.78 -15.91
C ALA A 49 -11.83 5.63 -15.21
N TRP A 50 -12.79 4.97 -14.54
CA TRP A 50 -13.94 5.62 -13.92
C TRP A 50 -13.67 6.05 -12.48
N CYS A 51 -13.29 5.10 -11.61
CA CYS A 51 -13.11 5.37 -10.19
C CYS A 51 -11.66 5.69 -9.78
N ARG A 52 -10.69 5.29 -10.60
CA ARG A 52 -9.23 5.40 -10.32
C ARG A 52 -8.78 4.80 -8.98
N ALA A 53 -9.67 4.10 -8.25
CA ALA A 53 -9.45 3.57 -6.91
C ALA A 53 -8.72 2.21 -6.92
N VAL A 54 -9.01 1.38 -7.92
CA VAL A 54 -8.38 0.07 -8.11
C VAL A 54 -7.55 0.04 -9.38
N SER A 55 -6.54 -0.83 -9.41
CA SER A 55 -5.66 -1.02 -10.56
C SER A 55 -5.64 -2.48 -11.02
N TYR A 56 -5.53 -2.69 -12.33
CA TYR A 56 -5.52 -4.01 -12.95
C TYR A 56 -4.32 -4.18 -13.87
N CYS A 57 -3.74 -5.38 -13.85
CA CYS A 57 -2.61 -5.77 -14.71
C CYS A 57 -3.02 -5.87 -16.20
N SER A 58 -4.31 -6.07 -16.50
CA SER A 58 -4.84 -6.19 -17.86
C SER A 58 -6.36 -5.95 -17.90
N ALA A 59 -6.91 -5.73 -19.10
CA ALA A 59 -8.36 -5.64 -19.31
C ALA A 59 -9.09 -6.95 -18.95
N LEU A 60 -8.42 -8.10 -19.04
CA LEU A 60 -8.99 -9.39 -18.62
C LEU A 60 -9.23 -9.43 -17.11
N CYS A 61 -8.25 -8.95 -16.32
CA CYS A 61 -8.38 -8.86 -14.87
C CYS A 61 -9.47 -7.88 -14.43
N GLN A 62 -9.59 -6.74 -15.12
CA GLN A 62 -10.70 -5.82 -14.89
C GLN A 62 -12.05 -6.48 -15.19
N LYS A 63 -12.19 -7.18 -16.33
CA LYS A 63 -13.45 -7.86 -16.71
C LYS A 63 -13.82 -9.00 -15.76
N SER A 64 -12.84 -9.76 -15.28
CA SER A 64 -13.06 -10.83 -14.30
C SER A 64 -13.60 -10.26 -12.98
N ASP A 65 -12.98 -9.19 -12.48
CA ASP A 65 -13.40 -8.54 -11.24
C ASP A 65 -14.65 -7.65 -11.42
N TRP A 66 -15.02 -7.29 -12.66
CA TRP A 66 -16.09 -6.32 -12.97
C TRP A 66 -17.42 -6.65 -12.30
N LYS A 67 -17.81 -7.93 -12.23
CA LYS A 67 -19.06 -8.35 -11.59
C LYS A 67 -19.16 -7.88 -10.13
N ARG A 68 -18.02 -7.85 -9.41
CA ARG A 68 -17.89 -7.38 -8.03
C ARG A 68 -17.58 -5.88 -7.98
N HIS A 69 -16.62 -5.43 -8.80
CA HIS A 69 -16.17 -4.04 -8.82
C HIS A 69 -17.27 -3.05 -9.20
N LYS A 70 -18.16 -3.39 -10.13
CA LYS A 70 -19.24 -2.49 -10.58
C LYS A 70 -20.14 -2.00 -9.45
N LEU A 71 -20.31 -2.78 -8.38
CA LEU A 71 -21.15 -2.44 -7.25
C LEU A 71 -20.56 -1.30 -6.40
N VAL A 72 -19.23 -1.17 -6.43
CA VAL A 72 -18.47 -0.20 -5.63
C VAL A 72 -17.78 0.86 -6.50
N CYS A 73 -17.86 0.75 -7.83
CA CYS A 73 -17.23 1.66 -8.77
C CYS A 73 -17.97 3.01 -8.78
N LYS A 74 -17.40 3.99 -8.07
CA LYS A 74 -17.89 5.38 -8.04
C LYS A 74 -16.95 6.28 -8.82
N LYS A 75 -17.49 7.21 -9.61
CA LYS A 75 -16.70 8.20 -10.33
C LYS A 75 -15.88 9.01 -9.32
N GLN A 76 -14.59 9.20 -9.60
CA GLN A 76 -13.79 10.21 -8.93
C GLN A 76 -13.80 11.53 -9.69
#